data_AF-A0A367M3D1-F1
#
_entry.id   AF-A0A367M3D1-F1
#
_cell.length_a   1.000
_cell.length_b   1.000
_cell.length_c   1.000
_cell.angle_alpha   90.00
_cell.angle_beta   90.00
_cell.angle_gamma   90.00
#
_symmetry.space_group_name_H-M   'P 1'
#
loop_
_entity.id
_entity.type
_entity.pdbx_description
1 polymer ?
#
loop_
_entity_poly.entity_id
_entity_poly.type
_entity_poly.pdbx_seq_one_letter_code
_entity_poly.pdbx_strand_id
1 'polypeptide(L)'
;MPKPLHEIPRERPATPLLARASSPAALRRLGEADLETLADALRQYLLYTVGQTGGHFGAGLGVVELTIALHYVFDTPDDRLVWDVGHQAYPHKILTERRELMGTLRQKNGLAAFPRRAESEYDTFGVGHSSTSISAALGMAIAARLQGKERKSVAVIGDGALTAGMAFEALNHASEVDADMLVILNDNDMSISHNVGGLSNYLAKILSSRTYSSMREGSKKVLSRLPGAWEIARRTEEYAKGMLVPGTLFEELGWNYIGPIDGHDLPTLVATLRNMRDMKGPQFLHVVTKKGKGFAPAELDPIGYHAITKLEAPGSAPKKTGGPKYSSVFGQWLCDMAAQDARLLGITPAMKEGSDLVAFSERYPERYFDVAIAEQHAVTLAAGMACEGMKPVVAIYSTFLQRAYDQLIHDVAVQHLDVLFAIDRAGLVGEDGPT
;
A
#
# COMPACT_ATOMS: atom_id res chain seq x y z
N MET A 1 3.00 4.60 -22.77
CA MET A 1 2.45 5.39 -21.65
C MET A 1 0.98 5.65 -21.91
N PRO A 2 0.08 5.39 -20.94
CA PRO A 2 -1.36 5.59 -21.10
C PRO A 2 -1.67 7.09 -21.32
N LYS A 3 -2.71 7.40 -22.12
CA LYS A 3 -3.20 8.78 -22.22
C LYS A 3 -3.83 9.17 -20.88
N PRO A 4 -3.35 10.22 -20.20
CA PRO A 4 -3.89 10.60 -18.90
C PRO A 4 -5.35 11.05 -19.06
N LEU A 5 -6.22 10.50 -18.21
CA LEU A 5 -7.59 10.96 -18.09
C LEU A 5 -7.62 12.13 -17.10
N HIS A 6 -8.45 13.13 -17.41
CA HIS A 6 -8.57 14.35 -16.60
C HIS A 6 -9.90 14.43 -15.87
N GLU A 7 -10.89 13.65 -16.30
CA GLU A 7 -12.24 13.63 -15.71
C GLU A 7 -12.68 12.20 -15.41
N ILE A 8 -13.49 12.05 -14.36
CA ILE A 8 -14.12 10.78 -14.03
C ILE A 8 -15.30 10.56 -15.00
N PRO A 9 -15.34 9.44 -15.76
CA PRO A 9 -16.43 9.18 -16.69
C PRO A 9 -17.78 9.15 -15.97
N ARG A 10 -18.77 9.86 -16.52
CA ARG A 10 -20.16 9.85 -16.01
C ARG A 10 -21.00 8.73 -16.62
N GLU A 11 -20.64 8.28 -17.81
CA GLU A 11 -21.29 7.18 -18.52
C GLU A 11 -20.39 5.95 -18.53
N ARG A 12 -21.01 4.76 -18.63
CA ARG A 12 -20.29 3.50 -18.66
C ARG A 12 -19.42 3.42 -19.92
N PRO A 13 -18.08 3.29 -19.80
CA PRO A 13 -17.21 3.21 -20.97
C PRO A 13 -17.40 1.89 -21.72
N ALA A 14 -17.31 1.95 -23.05
CA ALA A 14 -17.30 0.76 -23.91
C ALA A 14 -15.95 0.05 -23.81
N THR A 15 -15.93 -1.10 -23.13
CA THR A 15 -14.69 -1.85 -22.83
C THR A 15 -14.76 -3.30 -23.35
N PRO A 16 -14.79 -3.51 -24.69
CA PRO A 16 -14.96 -4.84 -25.29
C PRO A 16 -13.83 -5.81 -24.93
N LEU A 17 -12.59 -5.32 -24.82
CA LEU A 17 -11.45 -6.16 -24.44
C LEU A 17 -11.55 -6.60 -22.97
N LEU A 18 -11.92 -5.69 -22.07
CA LEU A 18 -12.21 -6.04 -20.68
C LEU A 18 -13.37 -7.04 -20.56
N ALA A 19 -14.37 -6.98 -21.45
CA ALA A 19 -15.45 -7.96 -21.49
C ALA A 19 -14.98 -9.36 -21.87
N ARG A 20 -13.92 -9.47 -22.70
CA ARG A 20 -13.27 -10.74 -23.03
C ARG A 20 -12.39 -11.27 -21.89
N ALA A 21 -11.95 -10.42 -20.97
CA ALA A 21 -11.14 -10.76 -19.80
C ALA A 21 -11.98 -10.87 -18.50
N SER A 22 -13.18 -11.46 -18.58
CA SER A 22 -14.13 -11.53 -17.46
C SER A 22 -13.70 -12.43 -16.30
N SER A 23 -12.74 -13.33 -16.52
CA SER A 23 -12.13 -14.19 -15.51
C SER A 23 -10.63 -14.35 -15.76
N PRO A 24 -9.82 -14.80 -14.78
CA PRO A 24 -8.39 -15.03 -14.98
C PRO A 24 -8.09 -16.02 -16.10
N ALA A 25 -8.89 -17.08 -16.25
CA ALA A 25 -8.76 -18.03 -17.36
C ALA A 25 -9.03 -17.38 -18.73
N ALA A 26 -9.96 -16.43 -18.82
CA ALA A 26 -10.23 -15.68 -20.03
C ALA A 26 -9.14 -14.64 -20.34
N LEU A 27 -8.64 -13.97 -19.30
CA LEU A 27 -7.49 -13.07 -19.38
C LEU A 27 -6.26 -13.77 -19.98
N ARG A 28 -5.92 -14.97 -19.51
CA ARG A 28 -4.78 -15.76 -20.02
C ARG A 28 -4.91 -16.23 -21.47
N ARG A 29 -6.10 -16.12 -22.08
CA ARG A 29 -6.32 -16.41 -23.51
C ARG A 29 -6.12 -15.20 -24.42
N LEU A 30 -5.94 -14.00 -23.86
CA LEU A 30 -5.58 -12.83 -24.64
C LEU A 30 -4.12 -12.93 -25.09
N GLY A 31 -3.79 -12.29 -26.21
CA GLY A 31 -2.39 -12.16 -26.61
C GLY A 31 -1.68 -11.11 -25.74
N GLU A 32 -0.37 -11.27 -25.51
CA GLU A 32 0.40 -10.30 -24.69
C GLU A 32 0.31 -8.86 -25.25
N ALA A 33 0.18 -8.71 -26.59
CA ALA A 33 0.00 -7.42 -27.25
C ALA A 33 -1.32 -6.70 -26.89
N ASP A 34 -2.33 -7.45 -26.43
CA ASP A 34 -3.61 -6.87 -26.00
C ASP A 34 -3.55 -6.31 -24.57
N LEU A 35 -2.55 -6.69 -23.76
CA LEU A 35 -2.56 -6.45 -22.31
C LEU A 35 -2.46 -4.96 -21.95
N GLU A 36 -1.70 -4.17 -22.70
CA GLU A 36 -1.65 -2.71 -22.48
C GLU A 36 -3.00 -2.04 -22.77
N THR A 37 -3.67 -2.48 -23.84
CA THR A 37 -5.02 -2.00 -24.19
C THR A 37 -6.04 -2.42 -23.13
N LEU A 38 -5.85 -3.61 -22.55
CA LEU A 38 -6.67 -4.08 -21.43
C LEU A 38 -6.47 -3.21 -20.19
N ALA A 39 -5.23 -2.81 -19.88
CA ALA A 39 -4.93 -1.93 -18.76
C ALA A 39 -5.67 -0.59 -18.87
N ASP A 40 -5.70 0.00 -20.07
CA ASP A 40 -6.46 1.23 -20.32
C ASP A 40 -7.97 1.03 -20.16
N ALA A 41 -8.52 -0.08 -20.67
CA ALA A 41 -9.94 -0.40 -20.53
C ALA A 41 -10.33 -0.65 -19.06
N LEU A 42 -9.47 -1.36 -18.30
CA LEU A 42 -9.65 -1.65 -16.88
C LEU A 42 -9.62 -0.35 -16.06
N ARG A 43 -8.65 0.52 -16.34
CA ARG A 43 -8.52 1.84 -15.71
C ARG A 43 -9.74 2.72 -15.96
N GLN A 44 -10.22 2.81 -17.19
CA GLN A 44 -11.44 3.57 -17.52
C GLN A 44 -12.67 3.04 -16.77
N TYR A 45 -12.85 1.72 -16.73
CA TYR A 45 -13.97 1.11 -16.02
C TYR A 45 -13.90 1.31 -14.51
N LEU A 46 -12.69 1.21 -13.94
CA LEU A 46 -12.44 1.49 -12.53
C LEU A 46 -12.81 2.93 -12.17
N LEU A 47 -12.33 3.90 -12.97
CA LEU A 47 -12.66 5.32 -12.78
C LEU A 47 -14.18 5.54 -12.78
N TYR A 48 -14.88 5.00 -13.79
CA TYR A 48 -16.32 5.10 -13.89
C TYR A 48 -17.01 4.53 -12.64
N THR A 49 -16.72 3.28 -12.28
CA THR A 49 -17.42 2.56 -11.20
C THR A 49 -17.19 3.20 -9.83
N VAL A 50 -15.94 3.48 -9.46
CA VAL A 50 -15.63 4.12 -8.17
C VAL A 50 -16.14 5.56 -8.14
N GLY A 51 -16.20 6.25 -9.29
CA GLY A 51 -16.89 7.52 -9.41
C GLY A 51 -18.38 7.46 -9.02
N GLN A 52 -19.05 6.34 -9.30
CA GLN A 52 -20.47 6.14 -8.97
C GLN A 52 -20.71 5.64 -7.54
N THR A 53 -19.74 4.97 -6.91
CA THR A 53 -19.91 4.38 -5.57
C THR A 53 -19.17 5.13 -4.47
N GLY A 54 -18.15 5.92 -4.82
CA GLY A 54 -17.09 6.30 -3.89
C GLY A 54 -16.22 5.11 -3.50
N GLY A 55 -15.23 5.35 -2.66
CA GLY A 55 -14.29 4.34 -2.17
C GLY A 55 -12.83 4.65 -2.48
N HIS A 56 -11.96 3.67 -2.26
CA HIS A 56 -10.51 3.82 -2.42
C HIS A 56 -10.15 3.97 -3.90
N PHE A 57 -9.58 5.10 -4.28
CA PHE A 57 -9.49 5.48 -5.68
C PHE A 57 -8.05 5.41 -6.21
N GLY A 58 -7.13 6.16 -5.60
CA GLY A 58 -5.74 6.23 -6.04
C GLY A 58 -5.00 4.90 -5.95
N ALA A 59 -5.28 4.08 -4.92
CA ALA A 59 -4.58 2.82 -4.68
C ALA A 59 -4.85 1.78 -5.78
N GLY A 60 -6.12 1.60 -6.17
CA GLY A 60 -6.49 0.66 -7.24
C GLY A 60 -5.94 1.06 -8.61
N LEU A 61 -5.90 2.37 -8.91
CA LEU A 61 -5.32 2.88 -10.17
C LEU A 61 -3.82 2.59 -10.29
N GLY A 62 -3.09 2.64 -9.16
CA GLY A 62 -1.66 2.39 -9.12
C GLY A 62 -1.25 0.94 -9.40
N VAL A 63 -2.16 -0.03 -9.27
CA VAL A 63 -1.83 -1.46 -9.41
C VAL A 63 -2.54 -2.14 -10.59
N VAL A 64 -3.07 -1.38 -11.55
CA VAL A 64 -3.79 -1.92 -12.73
C VAL A 64 -2.91 -2.91 -13.49
N GLU A 65 -1.71 -2.49 -13.89
CA GLU A 65 -0.77 -3.33 -14.63
C GLU A 65 -0.31 -4.54 -13.79
N LEU A 66 0.08 -4.31 -12.53
CA LEU A 66 0.48 -5.38 -11.61
C LEU A 66 -0.62 -6.44 -11.45
N THR A 67 -1.88 -6.02 -11.31
CA THR A 67 -3.02 -6.93 -11.17
C THR A 67 -3.23 -7.76 -12.42
N ILE A 68 -3.13 -7.15 -13.60
CA ILE A 68 -3.21 -7.87 -14.89
C ILE A 68 -2.08 -8.91 -14.96
N ALA A 69 -0.84 -8.51 -14.68
CA ALA A 69 0.31 -9.40 -14.74
C ALA A 69 0.15 -10.60 -13.78
N LEU A 70 -0.34 -10.36 -12.56
CA LEU A 70 -0.58 -11.41 -11.56
C LEU A 70 -1.58 -12.45 -12.05
N HIS A 71 -2.76 -12.02 -12.51
CA HIS A 71 -3.77 -12.97 -13.00
C HIS A 71 -3.43 -13.60 -14.35
N TYR A 72 -2.55 -12.96 -15.12
CA TYR A 72 -2.04 -13.50 -16.38
C TYR A 72 -0.97 -14.59 -16.16
N VAL A 73 -0.12 -14.45 -15.13
CA VAL A 73 0.98 -15.37 -14.84
C VAL A 73 0.59 -16.50 -13.89
N PHE A 74 -0.21 -16.21 -12.85
CA PHE A 74 -0.59 -17.19 -11.82
C PHE A 74 -1.95 -17.81 -12.10
N ASP A 75 -2.12 -19.07 -11.70
CA ASP A 75 -3.37 -19.83 -11.88
C ASP A 75 -4.31 -19.62 -10.69
N THR A 76 -4.77 -18.38 -10.50
CA THR A 76 -5.77 -18.07 -9.48
C THR A 76 -7.13 -18.70 -9.86
N PRO A 77 -7.87 -19.30 -8.91
CA PRO A 77 -7.67 -19.21 -7.46
C PRO A 77 -6.88 -20.37 -6.85
N ASP A 78 -6.35 -21.31 -7.65
CA ASP A 78 -5.50 -22.36 -7.08
C ASP A 78 -4.25 -21.72 -6.46
N ASP A 79 -3.50 -20.94 -7.24
CA ASP A 79 -2.48 -20.04 -6.69
C ASP A 79 -3.13 -19.00 -5.78
N ARG A 80 -2.55 -18.81 -4.58
CA ARG A 80 -3.08 -17.88 -3.57
C ARG A 80 -2.51 -16.49 -3.76
N LEU A 81 -3.41 -15.53 -3.91
CA LEU A 81 -3.08 -14.12 -3.95
C LEU A 81 -3.71 -13.41 -2.75
N VAL A 82 -2.87 -12.81 -1.91
CA VAL A 82 -3.27 -12.07 -0.71
C VAL A 82 -2.92 -10.60 -0.90
N TRP A 83 -3.94 -9.73 -0.91
CA TRP A 83 -3.77 -8.29 -1.02
C TRP A 83 -3.76 -7.66 0.38
N ASP A 84 -2.66 -7.04 0.79
CA ASP A 84 -2.58 -6.36 2.08
C ASP A 84 -3.52 -5.14 2.15
N VAL A 85 -4.25 -4.95 3.26
CA VAL A 85 -5.38 -4.01 3.43
C VAL A 85 -6.55 -4.28 2.48
N GLY A 86 -6.29 -4.46 1.19
CA GLY A 86 -7.29 -4.79 0.17
C GLY A 86 -7.84 -3.58 -0.60
N HIS A 87 -7.53 -2.36 -0.17
CA HIS A 87 -8.02 -1.12 -0.77
C HIS A 87 -7.54 -0.90 -2.22
N GLN A 88 -6.41 -1.51 -2.60
CA GLN A 88 -5.87 -1.53 -3.96
C GLN A 88 -6.46 -2.64 -4.84
N ALA A 89 -7.32 -3.52 -4.31
CA ALA A 89 -7.76 -4.74 -4.99
C ALA A 89 -9.01 -4.56 -5.89
N TYR A 90 -9.40 -3.34 -6.25
CA TYR A 90 -10.54 -3.13 -7.15
C TYR A 90 -10.32 -3.67 -8.57
N PRO A 91 -9.13 -3.48 -9.21
CA PRO A 91 -8.80 -4.19 -10.44
C PRO A 91 -8.91 -5.71 -10.30
N HIS A 92 -8.52 -6.26 -9.14
CA HIS A 92 -8.61 -7.69 -8.85
C HIS A 92 -10.07 -8.14 -8.85
N LYS A 93 -10.97 -7.44 -8.15
CA LYS A 93 -12.42 -7.74 -8.17
C LYS A 93 -12.98 -7.70 -9.59
N ILE A 94 -12.61 -6.69 -10.37
CA ILE A 94 -13.07 -6.54 -11.77
C ILE A 94 -12.65 -7.74 -12.63
N LEU A 95 -11.40 -8.19 -12.53
CA LEU A 95 -10.83 -9.29 -13.33
C LEU A 95 -11.20 -10.69 -12.83
N THR A 96 -11.88 -10.78 -11.68
CA THR A 96 -12.30 -12.03 -11.04
C THR A 96 -13.82 -12.09 -10.94
N GLU A 97 -14.47 -11.99 -12.11
CA GLU A 97 -15.89 -12.26 -12.34
C GLU A 97 -16.88 -11.28 -11.68
N ARG A 98 -16.40 -10.27 -10.96
CA ARG A 98 -17.25 -9.30 -10.24
C ARG A 98 -17.41 -7.96 -10.96
N ARG A 99 -16.97 -7.85 -12.22
CA ARG A 99 -17.07 -6.61 -13.02
C ARG A 99 -18.46 -5.97 -12.97
N GLU A 100 -19.52 -6.75 -13.23
CA GLU A 100 -20.89 -6.22 -13.28
C GLU A 100 -21.45 -5.87 -11.89
N LEU A 101 -20.85 -6.37 -10.82
CA LEU A 101 -21.25 -6.10 -9.44
C LEU A 101 -20.59 -4.84 -8.85
N MET A 102 -19.60 -4.27 -9.54
CA MET A 102 -18.85 -3.09 -9.05
C MET A 102 -19.74 -1.87 -8.77
N GLY A 103 -20.91 -1.75 -9.39
CA GLY A 103 -21.89 -0.70 -9.07
C GLY A 103 -22.50 -0.81 -7.66
N THR A 104 -22.28 -1.92 -6.96
CA THR A 104 -22.76 -2.19 -5.60
C THR A 104 -21.66 -2.09 -4.54
N LEU A 105 -20.45 -1.67 -4.93
CA LEU A 105 -19.30 -1.56 -4.03
C LEU A 105 -19.61 -0.68 -2.81
N ARG A 106 -19.26 -1.16 -1.62
CA ARG A 106 -19.43 -0.49 -0.31
C ARG A 106 -20.90 -0.22 0.05
N GLN A 107 -21.85 -0.87 -0.61
CA GLN A 107 -23.27 -0.77 -0.30
C GLN A 107 -23.75 -1.97 0.51
N LYS A 108 -24.82 -1.78 1.28
CA LYS A 108 -25.47 -2.87 2.01
C LYS A 108 -25.86 -3.99 1.05
N ASN A 109 -25.44 -5.22 1.36
CA ASN A 109 -25.64 -6.42 0.54
C ASN A 109 -24.93 -6.39 -0.84
N GLY A 110 -24.05 -5.42 -1.08
CA GLY A 110 -23.22 -5.35 -2.28
C GLY A 110 -21.80 -5.88 -2.04
N LEU A 111 -20.89 -5.56 -2.96
CA LEU A 111 -19.47 -5.91 -2.81
C LEU A 111 -18.83 -5.18 -1.63
N ALA A 112 -18.04 -5.90 -0.85
CA ALA A 112 -17.26 -5.34 0.25
C ALA A 112 -16.15 -4.40 -0.26
N ALA A 113 -15.75 -3.46 0.62
CA ALA A 113 -14.66 -2.51 0.36
C ALA A 113 -13.31 -3.20 0.11
N PHE A 114 -13.13 -4.40 0.65
CA PHE A 114 -11.88 -5.16 0.65
C PHE A 114 -12.14 -6.61 0.21
N PRO A 115 -11.12 -7.38 -0.17
CA PRO A 115 -11.24 -8.82 -0.37
C PRO A 115 -11.86 -9.51 0.84
N ARG A 116 -12.87 -10.33 0.58
CA ARG A 116 -13.63 -11.08 1.57
C ARG A 116 -13.80 -12.52 1.09
N ARG A 117 -13.29 -13.48 1.85
CA ARG A 117 -13.33 -14.91 1.50
C ARG A 117 -14.71 -15.46 1.14
N ALA A 118 -15.76 -14.95 1.81
CA ALA A 118 -17.14 -15.35 1.55
C ALA A 118 -17.75 -14.70 0.29
N GLU A 119 -17.12 -13.65 -0.25
CA GLU A 119 -17.56 -12.95 -1.47
C GLU A 119 -17.05 -13.63 -2.74
N SER A 120 -15.84 -14.18 -2.72
CA SER A 120 -15.22 -14.80 -3.90
C SER A 120 -14.14 -15.81 -3.52
N GLU A 121 -14.01 -16.89 -4.30
CA GLU A 121 -12.90 -17.84 -4.16
C GLU A 121 -11.53 -17.23 -4.49
N TYR A 122 -11.51 -16.13 -5.25
CA TYR A 122 -10.31 -15.37 -5.57
C TYR A 122 -9.82 -14.48 -4.41
N ASP A 123 -10.69 -14.18 -3.44
CA ASP A 123 -10.36 -13.44 -2.22
C ASP A 123 -9.80 -14.42 -1.17
N THR A 124 -8.57 -14.87 -1.39
CA THR A 124 -8.03 -16.04 -0.66
C THR A 124 -7.85 -15.80 0.84
N PHE A 125 -7.72 -14.54 1.26
CA PHE A 125 -7.70 -14.09 2.65
C PHE A 125 -8.58 -12.84 2.83
N GLY A 126 -9.19 -12.69 4.01
CA GLY A 126 -9.98 -11.51 4.35
C GLY A 126 -9.09 -10.44 4.95
N VAL A 127 -9.25 -9.19 4.50
CA VAL A 127 -8.36 -8.08 4.89
C VAL A 127 -9.14 -6.79 5.14
N GLY A 128 -8.50 -5.87 5.84
CA GLY A 128 -8.96 -4.52 6.13
C GLY A 128 -7.92 -3.80 6.97
N HIS A 129 -7.47 -4.43 8.06
CA HIS A 129 -6.23 -4.05 8.74
C HIS A 129 -5.02 -4.39 7.86
N SER A 130 -3.95 -3.60 7.99
CA SER A 130 -2.72 -3.76 7.21
C SER A 130 -1.80 -4.85 7.76
N SER A 131 -0.76 -5.15 6.97
CA SER A 131 0.43 -5.89 7.36
C SER A 131 0.20 -7.35 7.72
N THR A 132 -0.96 -7.88 7.36
CA THR A 132 -1.35 -9.28 7.60
C THR A 132 -0.99 -10.21 6.44
N SER A 133 -0.74 -9.64 5.25
CA SER A 133 -0.62 -10.42 4.01
C SER A 133 0.54 -11.40 4.00
N ILE A 134 1.72 -11.00 4.49
CA ILE A 134 2.92 -11.85 4.51
C ILE A 134 2.69 -13.04 5.46
N SER A 135 2.19 -12.80 6.68
CA SER A 135 1.87 -13.88 7.63
C SER A 135 0.81 -14.83 7.06
N ALA A 136 -0.23 -14.29 6.42
CA ALA A 136 -1.28 -15.09 5.82
C ALA A 136 -0.77 -15.95 4.66
N ALA A 137 -0.01 -15.37 3.73
CA ALA A 137 0.58 -16.08 2.60
C ALA A 137 1.61 -17.11 3.06
N LEU A 138 2.41 -16.82 4.10
CA LEU A 138 3.34 -17.76 4.72
C LEU A 138 2.59 -18.99 5.27
N GLY A 139 1.51 -18.77 6.02
CA GLY A 139 0.65 -19.86 6.51
C GLY A 139 0.06 -20.71 5.38
N MET A 140 -0.35 -20.08 4.27
CA MET A 140 -0.83 -20.78 3.08
C MET A 140 0.27 -21.60 2.39
N ALA A 141 1.49 -21.08 2.30
CA ALA A 141 2.65 -21.77 1.71
C ALA A 141 3.04 -23.01 2.54
N ILE A 142 3.13 -22.87 3.87
CA ILE A 142 3.40 -23.97 4.79
C ILE A 142 2.33 -25.06 4.65
N ALA A 143 1.05 -24.68 4.65
CA ALA A 143 -0.06 -25.62 4.50
C ALA A 143 -0.05 -26.34 3.14
N ALA A 144 0.27 -25.64 2.05
CA ALA A 144 0.39 -26.25 0.72
C ALA A 144 1.52 -27.30 0.68
N ARG A 145 2.70 -26.97 1.22
CA ARG A 145 3.83 -27.89 1.34
C ARG A 145 3.47 -29.16 2.11
N LEU A 146 2.83 -29.01 3.28
CA LEU A 146 2.42 -30.16 4.10
C LEU A 146 1.36 -31.05 3.43
N GLN A 147 0.60 -30.50 2.48
CA GLN A 147 -0.38 -31.23 1.69
C GLN A 147 0.21 -31.81 0.38
N GLY A 148 1.50 -31.64 0.13
CA GLY A 148 2.15 -32.05 -1.12
C GLY A 148 1.66 -31.29 -2.35
N LYS A 149 1.16 -30.06 -2.18
CA LYS A 149 0.65 -29.21 -3.27
C LYS A 149 1.73 -28.23 -3.73
N GLU A 150 2.01 -28.21 -5.02
CA GLU A 150 2.94 -27.26 -5.65
C GLU A 150 2.30 -25.91 -5.99
N ARG A 151 1.47 -25.41 -5.08
CA ARG A 151 0.70 -24.17 -5.24
C ARG A 151 1.55 -22.95 -4.87
N LYS A 152 1.41 -21.86 -5.62
CA LYS A 152 2.09 -20.60 -5.31
C LYS A 152 1.30 -19.77 -4.29
N SER A 153 2.01 -19.12 -3.39
CA SER A 153 1.45 -18.19 -2.40
C SER A 153 2.12 -16.82 -2.56
N VAL A 154 1.32 -15.81 -2.87
CA VAL A 154 1.78 -14.46 -3.21
C VAL A 154 1.14 -13.44 -2.27
N ALA A 155 1.95 -12.67 -1.56
CA ALA A 155 1.52 -11.50 -0.78
C ALA A 155 1.83 -10.22 -1.55
N VAL A 156 0.84 -9.36 -1.77
CA VAL A 156 1.03 -8.02 -2.34
C VAL A 156 0.86 -6.99 -1.23
N ILE A 157 1.96 -6.35 -0.83
CA ILE A 157 2.02 -5.43 0.31
C ILE A 157 2.49 -4.05 -0.12
N GLY A 158 1.87 -3.00 0.42
CA GLY A 158 2.35 -1.63 0.22
C GLY A 158 3.56 -1.34 1.11
N ASP A 159 4.42 -0.42 0.66
CA ASP A 159 5.53 0.15 1.43
C ASP A 159 5.11 0.70 2.80
N GLY A 160 3.95 1.37 2.89
CA GLY A 160 3.38 1.80 4.17
C GLY A 160 3.07 0.64 5.11
N ALA A 161 2.41 -0.41 4.60
CA ALA A 161 2.04 -1.59 5.39
C ALA A 161 3.26 -2.43 5.80
N LEU A 162 4.37 -2.35 5.06
CA LEU A 162 5.61 -3.03 5.41
C LEU A 162 6.24 -2.49 6.70
N THR A 163 5.87 -1.28 7.14
CA THR A 163 6.43 -0.66 8.36
C THR A 163 5.97 -1.32 9.66
N ALA A 164 4.89 -2.10 9.64
CA ALA A 164 4.35 -2.72 10.85
C ALA A 164 5.19 -3.91 11.34
N GLY A 165 5.25 -4.10 12.66
CA GLY A 165 6.00 -5.20 13.29
C GLY A 165 5.62 -6.58 12.74
N MET A 166 4.33 -6.85 12.56
CA MET A 166 3.83 -8.15 12.06
C MET A 166 4.38 -8.52 10.67
N ALA A 167 4.60 -7.53 9.80
CA ALA A 167 5.20 -7.78 8.49
C ALA A 167 6.66 -8.24 8.64
N PHE A 168 7.44 -7.61 9.53
CA PHE A 168 8.82 -8.01 9.83
C PHE A 168 8.92 -9.36 10.54
N GLU A 169 8.03 -9.64 11.50
CA GLU A 169 7.94 -10.94 12.16
C GLU A 169 7.75 -12.06 11.12
N ALA A 170 6.86 -11.85 10.15
CA ALA A 170 6.62 -12.81 9.09
C ALA A 170 7.78 -12.93 8.09
N LEU A 171 8.42 -11.81 7.72
CA LEU A 171 9.61 -11.80 6.87
C LEU A 171 10.75 -12.59 7.49
N ASN A 172 10.98 -12.42 8.79
CA ASN A 172 12.00 -13.11 9.54
C ASN A 172 11.72 -14.63 9.62
N HIS A 173 10.47 -15.02 9.88
CA HIS A 173 10.09 -16.43 10.00
C HIS A 173 10.09 -17.18 8.66
N ALA A 174 9.70 -16.53 7.56
CA ALA A 174 9.60 -17.19 6.25
C ALA A 174 10.91 -17.83 5.78
N SER A 175 12.04 -17.18 6.07
CA SER A 175 13.37 -17.68 5.72
C SER A 175 13.80 -18.85 6.59
N GLU A 176 13.46 -18.83 7.89
CA GLU A 176 13.74 -19.95 8.80
C GLU A 176 13.07 -21.26 8.32
N VAL A 177 11.85 -21.15 7.81
CA VAL A 177 11.06 -22.31 7.37
C VAL A 177 11.22 -22.64 5.88
N ASP A 178 12.11 -21.95 5.16
CA ASP A 178 12.32 -22.07 3.71
C ASP A 178 10.98 -22.08 2.92
N ALA A 179 10.18 -21.04 3.12
CA ALA A 179 8.86 -20.93 2.52
C ALA A 179 8.95 -20.68 1.00
N ASP A 180 8.38 -21.56 0.17
CA ASP A 180 8.15 -21.34 -1.27
C ASP A 180 7.01 -20.32 -1.45
N MET A 181 7.35 -19.03 -1.34
CA MET A 181 6.39 -17.92 -1.41
C MET A 181 7.01 -16.68 -2.06
N LEU A 182 6.14 -15.81 -2.57
CA LEU A 182 6.50 -14.52 -3.17
C LEU A 182 5.88 -13.37 -2.39
N VAL A 183 6.72 -12.43 -1.95
CA VAL A 183 6.28 -11.12 -1.48
C VAL A 183 6.51 -10.12 -2.60
N ILE A 184 5.47 -9.35 -2.95
CA ILE A 184 5.54 -8.25 -3.89
C ILE A 184 5.34 -6.96 -3.10
N LEU A 185 6.41 -6.18 -2.99
CA LEU A 185 6.35 -4.83 -2.45
C LEU A 185 5.86 -3.87 -3.55
N ASN A 186 4.69 -3.29 -3.34
CA ASN A 186 4.16 -2.18 -4.12
C ASN A 186 4.58 -0.85 -3.49
N ASP A 187 5.73 -0.35 -3.92
CA ASP A 187 6.31 0.93 -3.46
C ASP A 187 5.77 2.08 -4.30
N ASN A 188 5.05 3.01 -3.66
CA ASN A 188 4.61 4.25 -4.29
C ASN A 188 4.93 5.49 -3.43
N ASP A 189 5.83 5.34 -2.45
CA ASP A 189 6.28 6.35 -1.49
C ASP A 189 5.16 6.95 -0.61
N MET A 190 4.02 6.24 -0.47
CA MET A 190 2.82 6.73 0.24
C MET A 190 2.14 5.66 1.11
N SER A 191 1.65 6.09 2.26
CA SER A 191 0.55 5.47 3.01
C SER A 191 -0.76 6.20 2.66
N ILE A 192 -1.48 6.74 3.66
CA ILE A 192 -2.47 7.79 3.44
C ILE A 192 -1.72 9.10 3.18
N SER A 193 -0.87 9.50 4.13
CA SER A 193 0.18 10.52 3.99
C SER A 193 1.46 9.95 3.38
N HIS A 194 2.49 10.78 3.19
CA HIS A 194 3.84 10.30 2.87
C HIS A 194 4.33 9.31 3.92
N ASN A 195 5.06 8.28 3.47
CA ASN A 195 5.67 7.31 4.36
C ASN A 195 6.75 7.95 5.23
N VAL A 196 6.83 7.50 6.48
CA VAL A 196 7.83 7.97 7.46
C VAL A 196 8.70 6.79 7.92
N GLY A 197 9.84 7.11 8.55
CA GLY A 197 10.71 6.10 9.16
C GLY A 197 11.93 5.68 8.32
N GLY A 198 12.83 4.92 8.96
CA GLY A 198 14.10 4.51 8.38
C GLY A 198 13.96 3.56 7.18
N LEU A 199 12.92 2.73 7.16
CA LEU A 199 12.65 1.80 6.06
C LEU A 199 12.28 2.56 4.78
N SER A 200 11.42 3.57 4.88
CA SER A 200 11.02 4.44 3.77
C SER A 200 12.24 5.15 3.17
N ASN A 201 13.12 5.71 4.03
CA ASN A 201 14.40 6.30 3.61
C ASN A 201 15.32 5.27 2.93
N TYR A 202 15.32 4.02 3.40
CA TYR A 202 16.10 2.93 2.81
C TYR A 202 15.59 2.58 1.41
N LEU A 203 14.28 2.41 1.23
CA LEU A 203 13.66 2.15 -0.07
C LEU A 203 13.93 3.31 -1.05
N ALA A 204 13.79 4.56 -0.60
CA ALA A 204 14.13 5.74 -1.41
C ALA A 204 15.61 5.78 -1.84
N LYS A 205 16.54 5.32 -0.99
CA LYS A 205 17.96 5.16 -1.36
C LYS A 205 18.17 4.10 -2.43
N ILE A 206 17.46 2.97 -2.36
CA ILE A 206 17.48 1.95 -3.42
C ILE A 206 17.02 2.57 -4.75
N LEU A 207 15.90 3.31 -4.75
CA LEU A 207 15.37 3.97 -5.95
C LEU A 207 16.34 4.99 -6.56
N SER A 208 16.94 5.83 -5.71
CA SER A 208 17.91 6.85 -6.16
C SER A 208 19.23 6.25 -6.67
N SER A 209 19.69 5.13 -6.10
CA SER A 209 20.91 4.44 -6.56
C SER A 209 20.79 3.89 -8.01
N ARG A 210 19.60 3.41 -8.38
CA ARG A 210 19.31 2.88 -9.73
C ARG A 210 19.18 4.01 -10.75
N THR A 211 18.50 5.11 -10.40
CA THR A 211 18.40 6.30 -11.26
C THR A 211 19.76 6.96 -11.47
N TYR A 212 20.63 6.99 -10.45
CA TYR A 212 22.01 7.42 -10.61
C TYR A 212 22.79 6.52 -11.59
N SER A 213 22.60 5.21 -11.49
CA SER A 213 23.24 4.24 -12.39
C SER A 213 22.77 4.36 -13.84
N SER A 214 21.46 4.55 -14.09
CA SER A 214 20.91 4.73 -15.43
C SER A 214 21.28 6.09 -16.06
N MET A 215 21.30 7.17 -15.26
CA MET A 215 21.85 8.46 -15.68
C MET A 215 23.34 8.35 -16.03
N ARG A 216 24.12 7.56 -15.30
CA ARG A 216 25.55 7.32 -15.58
C ARG A 216 25.76 6.59 -16.90
N GLU A 217 24.96 5.58 -17.22
CA GLU A 217 25.05 4.88 -18.51
C GLU A 217 24.66 5.77 -19.70
N GLY A 218 23.61 6.58 -19.54
CA GLY A 218 23.24 7.61 -20.53
C GLY A 218 24.35 8.64 -20.74
N SER A 219 24.99 9.08 -19.65
CA SER A 219 26.10 10.03 -19.67
C SER A 219 27.37 9.45 -20.31
N LYS A 220 27.69 8.16 -20.08
CA LYS A 220 28.84 7.48 -20.72
C LYS A 220 28.74 7.48 -22.25
N LYS A 221 27.55 7.33 -22.83
CA LYS A 221 27.32 7.41 -24.29
C LYS A 221 27.52 8.82 -24.88
N VAL A 222 27.32 9.86 -24.06
CA VAL A 222 27.49 11.27 -24.47
C VAL A 222 28.94 11.73 -24.26
N LEU A 223 29.52 11.41 -23.10
CA LEU A 223 30.89 11.76 -22.74
C LEU A 223 31.96 11.00 -23.55
N SER A 224 31.64 9.83 -24.12
CA SER A 224 32.57 9.08 -24.99
C SER A 224 32.93 9.80 -26.29
N ARG A 225 32.31 10.97 -26.57
CA ARG A 225 32.58 11.80 -27.75
C ARG A 225 33.51 12.99 -27.46
N LEU A 226 33.97 13.17 -26.22
CA LEU A 226 34.84 14.28 -25.82
C LEU A 226 36.27 13.80 -25.49
N PRO A 227 37.33 14.44 -26.02
CA PRO A 227 38.71 14.15 -25.62
C PRO A 227 38.93 14.49 -24.15
N GLY A 228 39.48 13.55 -23.36
CA GLY A 228 39.78 13.75 -21.92
C GLY A 228 38.73 13.21 -20.93
N ALA A 229 37.58 12.70 -21.40
CA ALA A 229 36.54 12.14 -20.53
C ALA A 229 36.93 10.83 -19.82
N TRP A 230 37.92 10.11 -20.35
CA TRP A 230 38.37 8.81 -19.84
C TRP A 230 39.02 8.90 -18.44
N GLU A 231 39.79 9.96 -18.14
CA GLU A 231 40.40 10.13 -16.82
C GLU A 231 39.39 10.51 -15.74
N ILE A 232 38.41 11.34 -16.09
CA ILE A 232 37.31 11.73 -15.19
C ILE A 232 36.45 10.49 -14.90
N ALA A 233 36.09 9.72 -15.93
CA ALA A 233 35.33 8.48 -15.77
C ALA A 233 36.04 7.47 -14.86
N ARG A 234 37.37 7.31 -15.01
CA ARG A 234 38.17 6.39 -14.18
C ARG A 234 38.25 6.84 -12.70
N ARG A 235 38.44 8.14 -12.44
CA ARG A 235 38.43 8.67 -11.06
C ARG A 235 37.07 8.54 -10.37
N THR A 236 35.98 8.72 -11.11
CA THR A 236 34.61 8.49 -10.59
C THR A 236 34.34 6.99 -10.38
N GLU A 237 34.89 6.12 -11.21
CA GLU A 237 34.76 4.67 -11.08
C GLU A 237 35.49 4.12 -9.84
N GLU A 238 36.67 4.65 -9.50
CA GLU A 238 37.41 4.27 -8.28
C GLU A 238 36.66 4.71 -6.99
N TYR A 239 35.95 5.84 -6.99
CA TYR A 239 35.07 6.24 -5.87
C TYR A 239 33.80 5.39 -5.77
N ALA A 240 33.25 4.93 -6.90
CA ALA A 240 32.05 4.09 -6.94
C ALA A 240 32.32 2.63 -6.54
N LYS A 241 33.55 2.13 -6.67
CA LYS A 241 33.93 0.77 -6.22
C LYS A 241 33.85 0.59 -4.69
N GLY A 242 33.80 1.70 -3.93
CA GLY A 242 33.47 1.68 -2.50
C GLY A 242 31.98 1.52 -2.18
N MET A 243 31.10 1.50 -3.18
CA MET A 243 29.64 1.30 -3.05
C MET A 243 29.20 -0.07 -3.58
N LEU A 244 30.02 -1.11 -3.42
CA LEU A 244 29.53 -2.49 -3.44
C LEU A 244 28.58 -2.62 -2.24
N VAL A 245 27.27 -2.50 -2.51
CA VAL A 245 26.22 -2.64 -1.51
C VAL A 245 26.31 -4.07 -0.94
N PRO A 246 26.72 -4.29 0.32
CA PRO A 246 26.42 -5.54 1.02
C PRO A 246 24.90 -5.73 0.97
N GLY A 247 24.41 -6.97 0.91
CA GLY A 247 23.04 -7.33 0.56
C GLY A 247 21.95 -6.38 1.08
N THR A 248 20.89 -6.22 0.29
CA THR A 248 19.69 -5.51 0.74
C THR A 248 19.21 -6.06 2.09
N LEU A 249 18.49 -5.25 2.87
CA LEU A 249 17.91 -5.68 4.16
C LEU A 249 17.17 -7.02 4.01
N PHE A 250 16.47 -7.20 2.89
CA PHE A 250 15.72 -8.41 2.60
C PHE A 250 16.63 -9.61 2.28
N GLU A 251 17.73 -9.41 1.56
CA GLU A 251 18.73 -10.45 1.32
C GLU A 251 19.40 -10.92 2.62
N GLU A 252 19.71 -9.98 3.53
CA GLU A 252 20.24 -10.31 4.86
C GLU A 252 19.20 -11.06 5.73
N LEU A 253 17.91 -10.83 5.49
CA LEU A 253 16.81 -11.61 6.08
C LEU A 253 16.58 -12.97 5.37
N GLY A 254 17.40 -13.33 4.38
CA GLY A 254 17.32 -14.63 3.69
C GLY A 254 16.38 -14.67 2.47
N TRP A 255 15.96 -13.51 1.95
CA TRP A 255 15.09 -13.43 0.78
C TRP A 255 15.88 -13.24 -0.52
N ASN A 256 15.44 -13.91 -1.60
CA ASN A 256 15.92 -13.57 -2.93
C ASN A 256 15.23 -12.28 -3.42
N TYR A 257 15.98 -11.18 -3.45
CA TYR A 257 15.44 -9.86 -3.78
C TYR A 257 15.63 -9.53 -5.27
N ILE A 258 14.53 -9.19 -5.94
CA ILE A 258 14.50 -8.73 -7.34
C ILE A 258 13.83 -7.36 -7.41
N GLY A 259 14.48 -6.40 -8.07
CA GLY A 259 13.94 -5.06 -8.30
C GLY A 259 14.87 -3.95 -7.78
N PRO A 260 14.38 -2.70 -7.66
CA PRO A 260 13.02 -2.26 -8.00
C PRO A 260 12.77 -2.31 -9.52
N ILE A 261 11.57 -2.72 -9.98
CA ILE A 261 11.14 -2.63 -11.39
C ILE A 261 9.95 -1.68 -11.57
N ASP A 262 9.72 -1.18 -12.79
CA ASP A 262 8.58 -0.31 -13.10
C ASP A 262 7.28 -1.13 -13.08
N GLY A 263 6.38 -0.79 -12.15
CA GLY A 263 5.08 -1.42 -11.98
C GLY A 263 4.03 -1.03 -13.01
N HIS A 264 4.38 -0.16 -13.96
CA HIS A 264 3.54 0.21 -15.10
C HIS A 264 4.12 -0.26 -16.44
N ASP A 265 5.25 -0.96 -16.43
CA ASP A 265 5.79 -1.67 -17.59
C ASP A 265 5.27 -3.12 -17.56
N LEU A 266 4.14 -3.33 -18.23
CA LEU A 266 3.43 -4.59 -18.23
C LEU A 266 4.22 -5.75 -18.88
N PRO A 267 4.92 -5.57 -20.02
CA PRO A 267 5.86 -6.56 -20.53
C PRO A 267 6.94 -6.97 -19.52
N THR A 268 7.58 -6.00 -18.86
CA THR A 268 8.60 -6.29 -17.83
C THR A 268 8.00 -7.04 -16.65
N LEU A 269 6.84 -6.62 -16.14
CA LEU A 269 6.14 -7.31 -15.05
C LEU A 269 5.82 -8.77 -15.40
N VAL A 270 5.24 -9.03 -16.57
CA VAL A 270 4.87 -10.38 -17.01
C VAL A 270 6.12 -11.26 -17.13
N ALA A 271 7.18 -10.76 -17.74
CA ALA A 271 8.44 -11.49 -17.89
C ALA A 271 9.08 -11.82 -16.53
N THR A 272 9.17 -10.83 -15.63
CA THR A 272 9.74 -11.02 -14.30
C THR A 272 8.92 -11.99 -13.46
N LEU A 273 7.60 -11.82 -13.39
CA LEU A 273 6.73 -12.71 -12.60
C LEU A 273 6.75 -14.14 -13.14
N ARG A 274 6.82 -14.32 -14.48
CA ARG A 274 6.94 -15.65 -15.09
C ARG A 274 8.23 -16.35 -14.67
N ASN A 275 9.36 -15.63 -14.68
CA ASN A 275 10.63 -16.18 -14.22
C ASN A 275 10.60 -16.52 -12.72
N MET A 276 10.01 -15.65 -11.90
CA MET A 276 9.92 -15.86 -10.46
C MET A 276 8.95 -16.97 -10.05
N ARG A 277 7.90 -17.21 -10.84
CA ARG A 277 6.91 -18.26 -10.58
C ARG A 277 7.55 -19.62 -10.38
N ASP A 278 8.58 -19.94 -11.16
CA ASP A 278 9.22 -21.26 -11.12
C ASP A 278 10.38 -21.33 -10.11
N MET A 279 10.75 -20.20 -9.48
CA MET A 279 11.71 -20.17 -8.38
C MET A 279 11.13 -20.81 -7.12
N LYS A 280 12.03 -21.26 -6.23
CA LYS A 280 11.73 -21.92 -4.96
C LYS A 280 12.31 -21.12 -3.79
N GLY A 281 11.75 -21.31 -2.61
CA GLY A 281 12.13 -20.60 -1.39
C GLY A 281 11.64 -19.14 -1.37
N PRO A 282 12.07 -18.33 -0.39
CA PRO A 282 11.53 -16.99 -0.16
C PRO A 282 11.93 -16.00 -1.27
N GLN A 283 10.95 -15.51 -2.03
CA GLN A 283 11.15 -14.55 -3.12
C GLN A 283 10.58 -13.18 -2.76
N PHE A 284 11.31 -12.11 -3.06
CA PHE A 284 10.89 -10.73 -2.83
C PHE A 284 11.01 -9.90 -4.10
N LEU A 285 9.89 -9.40 -4.63
CA LEU A 285 9.85 -8.52 -5.79
C LEU A 285 9.51 -7.09 -5.36
N HIS A 286 10.41 -6.15 -5.62
CA HIS A 286 10.15 -4.73 -5.44
C HIS A 286 9.61 -4.12 -6.74
N VAL A 287 8.36 -3.68 -6.71
CA VAL A 287 7.66 -3.00 -7.81
C VAL A 287 7.38 -1.55 -7.43
N VAL A 288 7.77 -0.63 -8.30
CA VAL A 288 7.56 0.81 -8.11
C VAL A 288 6.34 1.25 -8.90
N THR A 289 5.33 1.81 -8.23
CA THR A 289 4.12 2.31 -8.87
C THR A 289 3.89 3.79 -8.57
N LYS A 290 2.90 4.38 -9.23
CA LYS A 290 2.40 5.72 -8.96
C LYS A 290 0.96 5.64 -8.49
N LYS A 291 0.69 6.08 -7.27
CA LYS A 291 -0.68 6.20 -6.74
C LYS A 291 -1.49 7.11 -7.68
N GLY A 292 -2.68 6.66 -8.09
CA GLY A 292 -3.53 7.38 -9.05
C GLY A 292 -3.16 7.23 -10.53
N LYS A 293 -2.23 6.33 -10.90
CA LYS A 293 -1.71 6.20 -12.28
C LYS A 293 -2.79 6.24 -13.35
N GLY A 294 -2.58 7.12 -14.32
CA GLY A 294 -3.40 7.31 -15.51
C GLY A 294 -4.61 8.22 -15.30
N PHE A 295 -4.78 8.79 -14.11
CA PHE A 295 -5.72 9.87 -13.83
C PHE A 295 -4.98 11.07 -13.25
N ALA A 296 -4.78 12.11 -14.08
CA ALA A 296 -3.92 13.23 -13.75
C ALA A 296 -4.25 13.93 -12.42
N PRO A 297 -5.53 14.14 -12.04
CA PRO A 297 -5.85 14.73 -10.75
C PRO A 297 -5.40 13.89 -9.55
N ALA A 298 -5.53 12.56 -9.61
CA ALA A 298 -5.07 11.68 -8.52
C ALA A 298 -3.55 11.51 -8.48
N GLU A 299 -2.87 11.66 -9.62
CA GLU A 299 -1.41 11.70 -9.66
C GLU A 299 -0.82 12.99 -9.06
N LEU A 300 -1.57 14.10 -9.11
CA LEU A 300 -1.17 15.39 -8.56
C LEU A 300 -1.53 15.53 -7.07
N ASP A 301 -2.66 14.96 -6.65
CA ASP A 301 -3.13 14.97 -5.26
C ASP A 301 -3.45 13.54 -4.76
N PRO A 302 -2.41 12.73 -4.48
CA PRO A 302 -2.60 11.34 -4.05
C PRO A 302 -3.24 11.19 -2.66
N ILE A 303 -3.24 12.25 -1.85
CA ILE A 303 -3.86 12.29 -0.52
C ILE A 303 -5.36 12.54 -0.68
N GLY A 304 -5.76 13.62 -1.36
CA GLY A 304 -7.18 13.95 -1.60
C GLY A 304 -7.91 12.90 -2.42
N TYR A 305 -7.21 12.18 -3.30
CA TYR A 305 -7.74 11.06 -4.09
C TYR A 305 -7.45 9.68 -3.47
N HIS A 306 -7.02 9.58 -2.22
CA HIS A 306 -6.91 8.28 -1.54
C HIS A 306 -8.27 7.57 -1.50
N ALA A 307 -9.31 8.29 -1.07
CA ALA A 307 -10.70 7.87 -1.16
C ALA A 307 -11.55 9.04 -1.65
N ILE A 308 -12.43 8.77 -2.63
CA ILE A 308 -13.35 9.79 -3.16
C ILE A 308 -14.78 9.53 -2.70
N THR A 309 -15.55 10.60 -2.56
CA THR A 309 -17.01 10.50 -2.44
C THR A 309 -17.64 10.27 -3.81
N LYS A 310 -18.78 9.58 -3.83
CA LYS A 310 -19.62 9.43 -5.03
C LYS A 310 -19.84 10.78 -5.74
N LEU A 311 -19.76 10.78 -7.06
CA LEU A 311 -20.10 11.93 -7.90
C LEU A 311 -21.54 12.38 -7.64
N GLU A 312 -21.72 13.68 -7.41
CA GLU A 312 -23.03 14.25 -7.25
C GLU A 312 -23.81 14.22 -8.57
N ALA A 313 -25.09 13.84 -8.49
CA ALA A 313 -25.98 13.92 -9.64
C ALA A 313 -26.19 15.40 -10.02
N PRO A 314 -26.26 15.74 -11.32
CA PRO A 314 -26.56 17.10 -11.74
C PRO A 314 -27.86 17.61 -11.07
N GLY A 315 -27.78 18.72 -10.35
CA GLY A 315 -28.93 19.32 -9.65
C GLY A 315 -29.20 18.80 -8.23
N SER A 316 -28.28 18.07 -7.60
CA SER A 316 -28.42 17.66 -6.20
C SER A 316 -28.45 18.88 -5.26
N ALA A 317 -29.38 18.87 -4.30
CA ALA A 317 -29.48 19.93 -3.30
C ALA A 317 -28.20 20.03 -2.45
N PRO A 318 -27.77 21.25 -2.06
CA PRO A 318 -26.60 21.41 -1.21
C PRO A 318 -26.77 20.62 0.09
N LYS A 319 -25.77 19.82 0.45
CA LYS A 319 -25.78 19.06 1.71
C LYS A 319 -25.96 20.03 2.88
N LYS A 320 -26.86 19.69 3.81
CA LYS A 320 -26.97 20.41 5.09
C LYS A 320 -25.60 20.39 5.76
N THR A 321 -25.09 21.57 6.11
CA THR A 321 -23.86 21.72 6.89
C THR A 321 -24.09 21.08 8.26
N GLY A 322 -23.47 19.93 8.51
CA GLY A 322 -23.42 19.33 9.84
C GLY A 322 -22.56 20.16 10.79
N GLY A 323 -22.62 19.84 12.08
CA GLY A 323 -21.64 20.34 13.06
C GLY A 323 -20.21 19.91 12.73
N PRO A 324 -19.21 20.41 13.48
CA PRO A 324 -17.82 20.02 13.27
C PRO A 324 -17.65 18.50 13.46
N LYS A 325 -16.72 17.91 12.70
CA LYS A 325 -16.33 16.51 12.89
C LYS A 325 -15.67 16.35 14.26
N TYR A 326 -15.86 15.20 14.91
CA TYR A 326 -15.19 14.89 16.18
C TYR A 326 -13.67 15.02 16.08
N SER A 327 -13.08 14.55 14.98
CA SER A 327 -11.64 14.70 14.70
C SER A 327 -11.20 16.16 14.73
N SER A 328 -11.99 17.07 14.13
CA SER A 328 -11.65 18.51 14.10
C SER A 328 -11.79 19.20 15.45
N VAL A 329 -12.75 18.77 16.27
CA VAL A 329 -12.84 19.23 17.66
C VAL A 329 -11.61 18.76 18.45
N PHE A 330 -11.20 17.51 18.28
CA PHE A 330 -10.01 16.95 18.92
C PHE A 330 -8.71 17.64 18.46
N GLY A 331 -8.50 17.81 17.15
CA GLY A 331 -7.30 18.45 16.61
C GLY A 331 -7.13 19.90 17.09
N GLN A 332 -8.24 20.64 17.18
CA GLN A 332 -8.25 21.98 17.76
C GLN A 332 -7.89 21.95 19.25
N TRP A 333 -8.54 21.08 20.03
CA TRP A 333 -8.23 20.91 21.45
C TRP A 333 -6.76 20.56 21.69
N LEU A 334 -6.18 19.68 20.87
CA LEU A 334 -4.79 19.27 21.01
C LEU A 334 -3.85 20.46 20.81
N CYS A 335 -4.12 21.31 19.83
CA CYS A 335 -3.36 22.55 19.63
C CYS A 335 -3.49 23.51 20.82
N ASP A 336 -4.71 23.71 21.32
CA ASP A 336 -4.99 24.62 22.43
C ASP A 336 -4.32 24.16 23.73
N MET A 337 -4.24 22.85 23.96
CA MET A 337 -3.54 22.28 25.10
C MET A 337 -2.02 22.36 24.95
N ALA A 338 -1.48 22.15 23.75
CA ALA A 338 -0.05 22.29 23.50
C ALA A 338 0.47 23.73 23.62
N ALA A 339 -0.41 24.72 23.44
CA ALA A 339 -0.09 26.11 23.75
C ALA A 339 0.08 26.37 25.25
N GLN A 340 -0.55 25.55 26.11
CA GLN A 340 -0.60 25.74 27.56
C GLN A 340 0.39 24.84 28.32
N ASP A 341 0.67 23.62 27.82
CA ASP A 341 1.58 22.67 28.46
C ASP A 341 2.69 22.26 27.48
N ALA A 342 3.93 22.65 27.79
CA ALA A 342 5.08 22.34 26.94
C ALA A 342 5.37 20.84 26.83
N ARG A 343 4.85 20.03 27.77
CA ARG A 343 5.04 18.58 27.86
C ARG A 343 4.07 17.79 27.00
N LEU A 344 3.04 18.42 26.42
CA LEU A 344 2.05 17.72 25.62
C LEU A 344 2.67 17.26 24.29
N LEU A 345 2.57 15.96 24.01
CA LEU A 345 3.06 15.34 22.78
C LEU A 345 1.89 14.70 22.02
N GLY A 346 1.87 14.85 20.70
CA GLY A 346 0.88 14.21 19.82
C GLY A 346 1.51 13.03 19.09
N ILE A 347 0.92 11.83 19.21
CA ILE A 347 1.41 10.59 18.59
C ILE A 347 0.30 10.01 17.71
N THR A 348 0.64 9.57 16.50
CA THR A 348 -0.30 8.87 15.63
C THR A 348 0.37 7.75 14.84
N PRO A 349 -0.29 6.60 14.65
CA PRO A 349 0.19 5.56 13.75
C PRO A 349 -0.33 5.81 12.33
N ALA A 350 0.34 6.65 11.54
CA ALA A 350 0.02 6.97 10.14
C ALA A 350 -1.39 7.54 9.86
N MET A 351 -2.08 8.08 10.87
CA MET A 351 -3.45 8.60 10.75
C MET A 351 -3.53 10.13 10.91
N LYS A 352 -2.51 10.87 10.44
CA LYS A 352 -2.42 12.33 10.58
C LYS A 352 -3.67 13.06 10.09
N GLU A 353 -4.09 12.81 8.85
CA GLU A 353 -5.28 13.44 8.26
C GLU A 353 -6.57 12.88 8.87
N GLY A 354 -6.59 11.58 9.13
CA GLY A 354 -7.76 10.88 9.67
C GLY A 354 -8.16 11.32 11.08
N SER A 355 -7.18 11.65 11.91
CA SER A 355 -7.31 12.13 13.29
C SER A 355 -7.18 13.65 13.42
N ASP A 356 -7.11 14.37 12.28
CA ASP A 356 -7.02 15.84 12.19
C ASP A 356 -5.83 16.47 12.97
N LEU A 357 -4.66 15.87 12.82
CA LEU A 357 -3.41 16.32 13.44
C LEU A 357 -2.58 17.25 12.55
N VAL A 358 -3.09 17.64 11.39
CA VAL A 358 -2.35 18.45 10.40
C VAL A 358 -1.85 19.75 11.02
N ALA A 359 -2.76 20.55 11.58
CA ALA A 359 -2.39 21.83 12.21
C ALA A 359 -1.46 21.65 13.41
N PHE A 360 -1.60 20.56 14.17
CA PHE A 360 -0.71 20.26 15.29
C PHE A 360 0.71 19.97 14.79
N SER A 361 0.84 19.14 13.75
CA SER A 361 2.13 18.79 13.15
C SER A 361 2.88 20.00 12.57
N GLU A 362 2.15 20.99 12.04
CA GLU A 362 2.73 22.22 11.49
C GLU A 362 3.14 23.21 12.59
N ARG A 363 2.31 23.37 13.63
CA ARG A 363 2.55 24.34 14.72
C ARG A 363 3.54 23.82 15.75
N TYR A 364 3.57 22.52 15.98
CA TYR A 364 4.38 21.87 17.02
C TYR A 364 5.17 20.66 16.47
N PRO A 365 6.01 20.87 15.45
CA PRO A 365 6.69 19.78 14.74
C PRO A 365 7.58 18.94 15.67
N GLU A 366 8.25 19.55 16.65
CA GLU A 366 9.10 18.83 17.62
C GLU A 366 8.31 18.00 18.64
N ARG A 367 6.99 18.17 18.71
CA ARG A 367 6.10 17.47 19.64
C ARG A 367 5.09 16.55 18.94
N TYR A 368 5.23 16.41 17.62
CA TYR A 368 4.41 15.54 16.79
C TYR A 368 5.23 14.32 16.35
N PHE A 369 4.67 13.13 16.57
CA PHE A 369 5.31 11.87 16.24
C PHE A 369 4.37 11.01 15.40
N ASP A 370 4.76 10.75 14.15
CA ASP A 370 4.14 9.74 13.31
C ASP A 370 5.00 8.48 13.33
N VAL A 371 4.44 7.38 13.86
CA VAL A 371 5.17 6.12 14.02
C VAL A 371 4.95 5.15 12.85
N ALA A 372 4.45 5.65 11.72
CA ALA A 372 3.98 4.82 10.59
C ALA A 372 2.86 3.86 11.05
N ILE A 373 2.65 2.74 10.34
CA ILE A 373 1.59 1.79 10.69
C ILE A 373 2.08 0.83 11.77
N ALA A 374 2.27 1.36 12.99
CA ALA A 374 2.82 0.61 14.11
C ALA A 374 2.11 0.97 15.42
N GLU A 375 0.87 0.51 15.58
CA GLU A 375 0.04 0.83 16.75
C GLU A 375 0.65 0.34 18.06
N GLN A 376 1.23 -0.86 18.09
CA GLN A 376 1.93 -1.37 19.29
C GLN A 376 3.05 -0.41 19.69
N HIS A 377 3.86 0.01 18.70
CA HIS A 377 4.95 0.95 18.93
C HIS A 377 4.42 2.31 19.40
N ALA A 378 3.33 2.83 18.84
CA ALA A 378 2.72 4.10 19.26
C ALA A 378 2.42 4.11 20.76
N VAL A 379 1.84 3.02 21.27
CA VAL A 379 1.42 2.91 22.67
C VAL A 379 2.62 2.75 23.61
N THR A 380 3.58 1.86 23.31
CA THR A 380 4.78 1.70 24.15
C THR A 380 5.70 2.93 24.08
N LEU A 381 5.76 3.62 22.93
CA LEU A 381 6.47 4.90 22.81
C LEU A 381 5.87 5.95 23.74
N ALA A 382 4.54 6.07 23.77
CA ALA A 382 3.83 6.94 24.70
C ALA A 382 4.13 6.56 26.16
N ALA A 383 4.09 5.26 26.49
CA ALA A 383 4.47 4.78 27.82
C ALA A 383 5.87 5.27 28.24
N GLY A 384 6.87 5.08 27.37
CA GLY A 384 8.23 5.56 27.62
C GLY A 384 8.33 7.08 27.80
N MET A 385 7.60 7.87 27.00
CA MET A 385 7.52 9.32 27.15
C MET A 385 6.88 9.74 28.49
N ALA A 386 5.84 9.03 28.91
CA ALA A 386 5.17 9.28 30.20
C ALA A 386 6.09 8.97 31.39
N CYS A 387 6.94 7.94 31.31
CA CYS A 387 7.96 7.67 32.32
C CYS A 387 8.92 8.84 32.54
N GLU A 388 9.20 9.62 31.50
CA GLU A 388 10.06 10.80 31.54
C GLU A 388 9.28 12.11 31.82
N GLY A 389 8.06 12.01 32.34
CA GLY A 389 7.24 13.14 32.79
C GLY A 389 6.59 13.95 31.66
N MET A 390 6.59 13.43 30.43
CA MET A 390 5.85 14.01 29.31
C MET A 390 4.37 13.62 29.36
N LYS A 391 3.53 14.32 28.59
CA LYS A 391 2.08 14.07 28.51
C LYS A 391 1.66 13.65 27.10
N PRO A 392 1.92 12.40 26.72
CA PRO A 392 1.60 11.89 25.39
C PRO A 392 0.09 11.70 25.20
N VAL A 393 -0.37 12.14 24.03
CA VAL A 393 -1.71 11.88 23.50
C VAL A 393 -1.59 10.96 22.29
N VAL A 394 -2.09 9.74 22.41
CA VAL A 394 -2.15 8.76 21.32
C VAL A 394 -3.47 8.92 20.58
N ALA A 395 -3.43 9.49 19.38
CA ALA A 395 -4.57 9.64 18.50
C ALA A 395 -4.67 8.42 17.56
N ILE A 396 -5.66 7.57 17.81
CA ILE A 396 -5.78 6.25 17.19
C ILE A 396 -7.24 5.90 16.96
N TYR A 397 -7.53 5.11 15.92
CA TYR A 397 -8.90 4.64 15.70
C TYR A 397 -9.22 3.47 16.62
N SER A 398 -10.49 3.34 16.99
CA SER A 398 -10.96 2.25 17.85
C SER A 398 -10.62 0.86 17.31
N THR A 399 -10.75 0.66 15.99
CA THR A 399 -10.41 -0.63 15.37
C THR A 399 -8.90 -0.91 15.39
N PHE A 400 -8.07 0.12 15.20
CA PHE A 400 -6.60 -0.03 15.19
C PHE A 400 -6.01 -0.18 16.59
N LEU A 401 -6.63 0.40 17.61
CA LEU A 401 -6.20 0.18 19.01
C LEU A 401 -6.24 -1.30 19.42
N GLN A 402 -7.04 -2.13 18.74
CA GLN A 402 -7.04 -3.59 18.95
C GLN A 402 -5.66 -4.21 18.72
N ARG A 403 -4.83 -3.65 17.83
CA ARG A 403 -3.44 -4.11 17.59
C ARG A 403 -2.54 -3.90 18.80
N ALA A 404 -2.81 -2.87 19.60
CA ALA A 404 -2.00 -2.48 20.74
C ALA A 404 -2.67 -2.84 22.09
N TYR A 405 -3.57 -3.83 22.09
CA TYR A 405 -4.29 -4.24 23.30
C TYR A 405 -3.34 -4.66 24.43
N ASP A 406 -2.30 -5.43 24.09
CA ASP A 406 -1.27 -5.88 25.04
C ASP A 406 -0.48 -4.69 25.60
N GLN A 407 0.00 -3.78 24.74
CA GLN A 407 0.76 -2.59 25.13
C GLN A 407 -0.08 -1.63 25.98
N LEU A 408 -1.36 -1.45 25.64
CA LEU A 408 -2.29 -0.64 26.43
C LEU A 408 -2.40 -1.16 27.88
N ILE A 409 -2.46 -2.48 28.05
CA ILE A 409 -2.58 -3.09 29.38
C ILE A 409 -1.25 -3.12 30.10
N HIS A 410 -0.24 -3.77 29.51
CA HIS A 410 1.01 -4.09 30.17
C HIS A 410 1.98 -2.92 30.24
N ASP A 411 2.09 -2.15 29.16
CA ASP A 411 3.05 -1.04 29.09
C ASP A 411 2.49 0.25 29.69
N VAL A 412 1.17 0.44 29.70
CA VAL A 412 0.54 1.66 30.22
C VAL A 412 -0.24 1.41 31.52
N ALA A 413 -1.31 0.59 31.47
CA ALA A 413 -2.28 0.54 32.57
C ALA A 413 -1.72 -0.06 33.86
N VAL A 414 -0.97 -1.17 33.77
CA VAL A 414 -0.34 -1.84 34.93
C VAL A 414 0.66 -0.91 35.62
N GLN A 415 1.32 -0.05 34.87
CA GLN A 415 2.32 0.91 35.36
C GLN A 415 1.71 2.25 35.81
N HIS A 416 0.40 2.45 35.61
CA HIS A 416 -0.32 3.69 35.93
C HIS A 416 0.29 4.94 35.28
N LEU A 417 0.70 4.83 34.02
CA LEU A 417 1.35 5.92 33.29
C LEU A 417 0.34 6.95 32.75
N ASP A 418 0.76 8.22 32.71
CA ASP A 418 -0.03 9.36 32.21
C ASP A 418 -0.05 9.39 30.67
N VAL A 419 -0.84 8.49 30.08
CA VAL A 419 -1.06 8.41 28.62
C VAL A 419 -2.54 8.67 28.32
N LEU A 420 -2.82 9.67 27.49
CA LEU A 420 -4.19 9.97 27.04
C LEU A 420 -4.46 9.33 25.68
N PHE A 421 -5.52 8.53 25.59
CA PHE A 421 -5.95 7.91 24.33
C PHE A 421 -7.10 8.71 23.72
N ALA A 422 -6.86 9.34 22.57
CA ALA A 422 -7.88 9.98 21.77
C ALA A 422 -8.39 8.98 20.72
N ILE A 423 -9.48 8.28 21.08
CA ILE A 423 -10.03 7.16 20.29
C ILE A 423 -11.07 7.67 19.30
N ASP A 424 -10.68 7.81 18.03
CA ASP A 424 -11.57 8.20 16.94
C ASP A 424 -12.25 6.97 16.31
N ARG A 425 -13.31 7.18 15.50
CA ARG A 425 -14.07 6.11 14.83
C ARG A 425 -14.58 5.04 15.80
N ALA A 426 -14.93 5.43 17.03
CA ALA A 426 -15.53 4.55 18.01
C ALA A 426 -16.95 4.15 17.58
N GLY A 427 -17.24 2.85 17.63
CA GLY A 427 -18.52 2.28 17.19
C GLY A 427 -18.52 1.84 15.73
N LEU A 428 -19.71 1.85 15.09
CA LEU A 428 -19.87 1.39 13.72
C LEU A 428 -19.46 2.49 12.71
N VAL A 429 -18.53 2.17 11.82
CA VAL A 429 -18.02 3.10 10.79
C VAL A 429 -18.75 3.00 9.44
N GLY A 430 -19.58 1.96 9.25
CA GLY A 430 -20.46 1.82 8.10
C GLY A 430 -19.82 1.12 6.90
N GLU A 431 -19.41 1.89 5.89
CA GLU A 431 -19.08 1.40 4.54
C GLU A 431 -17.81 0.52 4.47
N ASP A 432 -16.91 0.65 5.45
CA ASP A 432 -15.69 -0.15 5.52
C ASP A 432 -15.94 -1.55 6.11
N GLY A 433 -17.13 -1.78 6.68
CA GLY A 433 -17.60 -3.11 7.05
C GLY A 433 -17.05 -3.62 8.39
N PRO A 434 -16.84 -4.94 8.53
CA PRO A 434 -16.57 -5.58 9.83
C PRO A 434 -15.11 -5.57 10.29
N THR A 435 -14.17 -5.14 9.43
CA THR A 435 -12.72 -5.16 9.72
C THR A 435 -12.26 -3.88 10.39
#